data_AF-A0A8B8E8I6-F1
#
_entry.id   AF-A0A8B8E8I6-F1
#
_cell.length_a   1.000
_cell.length_b   1.000
_cell.length_c   1.000
_cell.angle_alpha   90.00
_cell.angle_beta   90.00
_cell.angle_gamma   90.00
#
_symmetry.space_group_name_H-M   'P 1'
#
loop_
_entity.id
_entity.type
_entity.pdbx_description
1 polymer ?
#
loop_
_entity_poly.entity_id
_entity_poly.type
_entity_poly.pdbx_seq_one_letter_code
_entity_poly.pdbx_strand_id
1 'polypeptide(L)'
;MAVTDDKNVWMGGESRELKSFDPQGHLLCTSTITYSGMYICMHNKHVVFNDLPNKTLKKNTDDNTVVTMFTTGDWTPFGITGTASGDLLVCLLTEDQSQSKVVRYSSTGTVLQEIQYDSQCQPLYQFAWYIAENANQDIIVTEYKKNVVVRNIIRYTYSGTENDSMRFIARFSIY
;
A
#
# COMPACT_ATOMS: atom_id res chain seq x y z
N MET A 1 4.32 10.22 0.84
CA MET A 1 4.51 11.05 2.04
C MET A 1 3.54 10.58 3.11
N ALA A 2 3.92 10.60 4.39
CA ALA A 2 3.06 10.36 5.54
C ALA A 2 3.26 11.48 6.58
N VAL A 3 2.24 11.73 7.40
CA VAL A 3 2.27 12.76 8.44
C VAL A 3 1.99 12.08 9.78
N THR A 4 2.84 12.32 10.77
CA THR A 4 2.71 11.78 12.13
C THR A 4 1.83 12.69 13.01
N ASP A 5 1.44 12.22 14.20
CA ASP A 5 0.55 12.96 15.11
C ASP A 5 1.13 14.30 15.58
N ASP A 6 2.46 14.39 15.68
CA ASP A 6 3.22 15.61 16.00
C ASP A 6 3.42 16.53 14.76
N LYS A 7 2.76 16.21 13.65
CA LYS A 7 2.81 16.92 12.36
C LYS A 7 4.16 16.86 11.66
N ASN A 8 5.06 16.00 12.10
CA ASN A 8 6.27 15.72 11.34
C ASN A 8 5.90 15.03 10.02
N VAL A 9 6.66 15.33 8.98
CA VAL A 9 6.42 14.83 7.64
C VAL A 9 7.50 13.85 7.27
N TRP A 10 7.09 12.64 6.89
CA TRP A 10 7.98 11.63 6.33
C TRP A 10 7.76 11.50 4.82
N MET A 11 8.84 11.59 4.06
CA MET A 11 8.78 11.49 2.62
C MET A 11 10.00 10.76 2.05
N GLY A 12 9.71 9.85 1.13
CA GLY A 12 10.66 9.40 0.13
C GLY A 12 10.32 10.02 -1.22
N GLY A 13 11.15 9.77 -2.22
CA GLY A 13 10.94 10.26 -3.58
C GLY A 13 11.84 9.53 -4.57
N GLU A 14 12.28 10.23 -5.61
CA GLU A 14 13.25 9.75 -6.59
C GLU A 14 14.69 9.81 -6.03
N SER A 15 14.87 9.26 -4.83
CA SER A 15 16.15 9.08 -4.18
C SER A 15 16.12 7.78 -3.38
N ARG A 16 17.28 7.34 -2.89
CA ARG A 16 17.40 6.21 -1.95
C ARG A 16 17.39 6.67 -0.50
N GLU A 17 16.64 7.73 -0.23
CA GLU A 17 16.54 8.34 1.09
C GLU A 17 15.07 8.46 1.51
N LEU A 18 14.80 8.06 2.74
CA LEU A 18 13.59 8.39 3.48
C LEU A 18 13.95 9.49 4.47
N LYS A 19 13.29 10.64 4.37
CA LYS A 19 13.56 11.81 5.20
C LYS A 19 12.37 12.17 6.06
N SER A 20 12.64 12.70 7.24
CA SER A 20 11.64 13.31 8.10
C SER A 20 11.93 14.77 8.36
N PHE A 21 10.88 15.59 8.43
CA PHE A 21 10.96 17.02 8.64
C PHE A 21 10.00 17.45 9.74
N ASP A 22 10.40 18.46 10.52
CA ASP A 22 9.50 19.13 11.44
C ASP A 22 8.49 20.02 10.69
N PRO A 23 7.44 20.56 11.35
CA PRO A 23 6.45 21.42 10.70
C PRO A 23 7.02 22.74 10.17
N GLN A 24 8.24 23.11 10.58
CA GLN A 24 8.96 24.30 10.10
C GLN A 24 9.85 23.98 8.88
N GLY A 25 9.98 22.70 8.51
CA GLY A 25 10.78 22.23 7.38
C GLY A 25 12.22 21.88 7.75
N HIS A 26 12.59 21.82 9.03
CA HIS A 26 13.92 21.36 9.43
C HIS A 26 14.01 19.84 9.32
N LEU A 27 15.13 19.36 8.77
CA LEU A 27 15.42 17.93 8.65
C LEU A 27 15.66 17.31 10.03
N LEU A 28 14.87 16.29 10.38
CA LEU A 28 14.99 15.55 11.64
C LEU A 28 15.78 14.25 11.48
N CYS A 29 15.55 13.51 10.38
CA CYS A 29 16.22 12.24 10.11
C CYS A 29 16.38 12.00 8.61
N THR A 30 17.42 11.24 8.25
CA THR A 30 17.58 10.61 6.93
C THR A 30 17.93 9.15 7.13
N SER A 31 17.17 8.26 6.49
CA SER A 31 17.41 6.82 6.45
C SER A 31 17.63 6.35 5.01
N THR A 32 18.64 5.52 4.80
CA THR A 32 18.88 4.92 3.49
C THR A 32 17.87 3.81 3.22
N ILE A 33 17.25 3.85 2.05
CA ILE A 33 16.35 2.80 1.55
C ILE A 33 16.97 2.13 0.32
N THR A 34 16.43 0.97 -0.04
CA THR A 34 16.98 0.09 -1.09
C THR A 34 16.50 0.44 -2.50
N TYR A 35 15.41 1.21 -2.62
CA TYR A 35 14.75 1.48 -3.89
C TYR A 35 14.14 2.88 -3.93
N SER A 36 14.14 3.52 -5.11
CA SER A 36 13.51 4.82 -5.36
C SER A 36 12.05 4.62 -5.75
N GLY A 37 11.14 5.29 -5.05
CA GLY A 37 9.70 5.03 -5.17
C GLY A 37 9.24 4.05 -4.09
N MET A 38 8.38 4.55 -3.19
CA MET A 38 7.83 3.78 -2.07
C MET A 38 6.36 4.11 -1.90
N TYR A 39 5.60 3.15 -1.40
CA TYR A 39 4.32 3.40 -0.76
C TYR A 39 4.57 3.52 0.73
N ILE A 40 3.94 4.51 1.34
CA ILE A 40 4.20 4.92 2.72
C ILE A 40 2.86 5.26 3.37
N CYS A 41 2.65 4.77 4.58
CA CYS A 41 1.46 5.07 5.37
C CYS A 41 1.81 5.20 6.86
N MET A 42 0.86 5.70 7.64
CA MET A 42 0.92 5.60 9.09
C MET A 42 0.23 4.32 9.56
N HIS A 43 0.86 3.62 10.50
CA HIS A 43 0.29 2.45 11.16
C HIS A 43 0.85 2.31 12.57
N ASN A 44 -0.04 2.23 13.57
CA ASN A 44 0.33 2.11 14.98
C ASN A 44 1.40 3.13 15.43
N LYS A 45 1.22 4.40 15.07
CA LYS A 45 2.13 5.54 15.35
C LYS A 45 3.49 5.48 14.66
N HIS A 46 3.74 4.48 13.84
CA HIS A 46 4.94 4.39 13.03
C HIS A 46 4.63 4.64 11.56
N VAL A 47 5.61 5.18 10.86
CA VAL A 47 5.67 5.22 9.41
C VAL A 47 6.03 3.82 8.93
N VAL A 48 5.17 3.26 8.10
CA VAL A 48 5.40 1.98 7.43
C VAL A 48 5.57 2.24 5.95
N PHE A 49 6.49 1.53 5.33
CA PHE A 49 6.77 1.61 3.90
C PHE A 49 7.17 0.25 3.34
N ASN A 50 6.98 0.08 2.04
CA ASN A 50 7.39 -1.13 1.34
C ASN A 50 8.86 -1.07 0.90
N ASP A 51 9.51 -2.23 0.88
CA ASP A 51 10.82 -2.45 0.28
C ASP A 51 10.64 -3.44 -0.87
N LEU A 52 10.48 -2.90 -2.08
CA LEU A 52 10.18 -3.63 -3.31
C LEU A 52 11.21 -4.73 -3.60
N PRO A 53 12.53 -4.45 -3.70
CA PRO A 53 13.52 -5.48 -4.01
C PRO A 53 13.57 -6.62 -3.00
N ASN A 54 13.36 -6.33 -1.71
CA ASN A 54 13.45 -7.33 -0.65
C ASN A 54 12.13 -8.02 -0.34
N LYS A 55 11.01 -7.63 -0.97
CA LYS A 55 9.67 -8.17 -0.71
C LYS A 55 9.33 -8.12 0.79
N THR A 56 9.53 -6.95 1.39
CA THR A 56 9.25 -6.72 2.82
C THR A 56 8.49 -5.42 3.06
N LEU A 57 7.82 -5.34 4.22
CA LEU A 57 7.39 -4.09 4.80
C LEU A 57 8.35 -3.70 5.92
N LYS A 58 8.68 -2.42 5.99
CA LYS A 58 9.58 -1.82 6.97
C LYS A 58 8.88 -0.71 7.72
N LYS A 59 9.37 -0.40 8.92
CA LYS A 59 8.88 0.73 9.70
C LYS A 59 10.01 1.51 10.35
N ASN A 60 9.75 2.77 10.66
CA ASN A 60 10.62 3.50 11.57
C ASN A 60 10.40 3.05 13.03
N THR A 61 11.40 3.31 13.86
CA THR A 61 11.38 3.16 15.32
C THR A 61 11.46 4.53 16.00
N ASP A 62 11.28 4.55 17.31
CA ASP A 62 11.31 5.78 18.12
C ASP A 62 12.69 6.44 18.15
N ASP A 63 13.76 5.67 17.91
CA ASP A 63 15.14 6.17 17.77
C ASP A 63 15.50 6.57 16.33
N ASN A 64 14.49 6.75 15.47
CA ASN A 64 14.64 7.12 14.06
C ASN A 64 15.48 6.14 13.23
N THR A 65 15.55 4.87 13.64
CA THR A 65 16.09 3.79 12.80
C THR A 65 14.98 3.12 12.00
N VAL A 66 15.35 2.22 11.09
CA VAL A 66 14.42 1.47 10.24
C VAL A 66 14.59 -0.02 10.50
N VAL A 67 13.47 -0.71 10.73
CA VAL A 67 13.44 -2.16 10.96
C VAL A 67 12.46 -2.85 10.00
N THR A 68 12.76 -4.09 9.65
CA THR A 68 11.84 -4.95 8.90
C THR A 68 10.71 -5.42 9.81
N MET A 69 9.46 -5.25 9.35
CA MET A 69 8.28 -5.79 10.02
C MET A 69 8.09 -7.26 9.67
N PHE A 70 7.94 -7.56 8.38
CA PHE A 70 7.73 -8.91 7.87
C PHE A 70 8.02 -8.97 6.36
N THR A 71 8.14 -10.20 5.84
CA THR A 71 8.25 -10.49 4.40
C THR A 71 6.90 -10.86 3.81
N THR A 72 6.70 -10.50 2.55
CA THR A 72 5.54 -10.90 1.73
C THR A 72 5.81 -12.17 0.93
N GLY A 73 6.91 -12.89 1.23
CA GLY A 73 7.31 -14.12 0.55
C GLY A 73 7.68 -13.85 -0.90
N ASP A 74 7.09 -14.60 -1.82
CA ASP A 74 7.36 -14.47 -3.25
C ASP A 74 6.68 -13.25 -3.91
N TRP A 75 5.80 -12.57 -3.17
CA TRP A 75 5.00 -11.45 -3.66
C TRP A 75 5.70 -10.11 -3.48
N THR A 76 5.62 -9.27 -4.50
CA THR A 76 6.14 -7.90 -4.49
C THR A 76 5.10 -6.95 -3.88
N PRO A 77 5.41 -6.22 -2.79
CA PRO A 77 4.47 -5.31 -2.15
C PRO A 77 4.40 -3.96 -2.87
N PHE A 78 3.19 -3.49 -3.15
CA PHE A 78 2.90 -2.17 -3.73
C PHE A 78 2.17 -1.29 -2.70
N GLY A 79 0.96 -0.79 -3.03
CA GLY A 79 0.18 0.05 -2.15
C GLY A 79 0.00 -0.55 -0.76
N ILE A 80 0.19 0.28 0.25
CA ILE A 80 -0.01 -0.06 1.66
C ILE A 80 -0.90 0.96 2.33
N THR A 81 -1.72 0.52 3.27
CA THR A 81 -2.45 1.42 4.16
C THR A 81 -2.72 0.77 5.51
N GLY A 82 -2.70 1.59 6.56
CA GLY A 82 -3.21 1.20 7.87
C GLY A 82 -4.74 1.25 7.87
N THR A 83 -5.34 0.42 8.71
CA THR A 83 -6.80 0.36 8.83
C THR A 83 -7.30 0.80 10.20
N ALA A 84 -8.59 1.13 10.31
CA ALA A 84 -9.23 1.56 11.55
C ALA A 84 -9.19 0.49 12.65
N SER A 85 -9.10 -0.81 12.29
CA SER A 85 -8.90 -1.90 13.27
C SER A 85 -7.47 -2.04 13.78
N GLY A 86 -6.51 -1.29 13.23
CA GLY A 86 -5.10 -1.46 13.53
C GLY A 86 -4.43 -2.60 12.76
N ASP A 87 -5.02 -3.05 11.64
CA ASP A 87 -4.41 -3.97 10.68
C ASP A 87 -3.75 -3.22 9.51
N LEU A 88 -3.00 -3.94 8.68
CA LEU A 88 -2.40 -3.44 7.44
C LEU A 88 -3.06 -4.07 6.23
N LEU A 89 -3.34 -3.27 5.21
CA LEU A 89 -3.71 -3.76 3.88
C LEU A 89 -2.56 -3.52 2.92
N VAL A 90 -2.24 -4.54 2.12
CA VAL A 90 -1.11 -4.52 1.19
C VAL A 90 -1.55 -5.07 -0.16
N CYS A 91 -1.30 -4.30 -1.22
CA CYS A 91 -1.39 -4.77 -2.60
C CYS A 91 -0.14 -5.61 -2.93
N LEU A 92 -0.35 -6.78 -3.51
CA LEU A 92 0.69 -7.72 -3.86
C LEU A 92 0.61 -8.08 -5.35
N LEU A 93 1.78 -8.27 -5.95
CA LEU A 93 1.93 -8.68 -7.35
C LEU A 93 3.02 -9.76 -7.45
N THR A 94 2.81 -10.77 -8.28
CA THR A 94 3.87 -11.72 -8.62
C THR A 94 4.94 -11.07 -9.49
N GLU A 95 6.16 -11.61 -9.46
CA GLU A 95 7.30 -11.04 -10.20
C GLU A 95 7.09 -11.05 -11.72
N ASP A 96 6.40 -12.08 -12.23
CA ASP A 96 5.97 -12.21 -13.63
C ASP A 96 4.75 -11.33 -13.98
N GLN A 97 4.22 -10.58 -13.02
CA GLN A 97 3.03 -9.72 -13.15
C GLN A 97 1.77 -10.47 -13.60
N SER A 98 1.69 -11.78 -13.38
CA SER A 98 0.55 -12.61 -13.80
C SER A 98 -0.59 -12.65 -12.78
N GLN A 99 -0.30 -12.43 -11.50
CA GLN A 99 -1.31 -12.44 -10.43
C GLN A 99 -1.16 -11.25 -9.50
N SER A 100 -2.30 -10.70 -9.08
CA SER A 100 -2.36 -9.65 -8.08
C SER A 100 -3.44 -9.93 -7.03
N LYS A 101 -3.17 -9.54 -5.79
CA LYS A 101 -4.11 -9.67 -4.66
C LYS A 101 -3.95 -8.52 -3.68
N VAL A 102 -4.96 -8.34 -2.85
CA VAL A 102 -4.88 -7.52 -1.64
C VAL A 102 -4.88 -8.46 -0.44
N VAL A 103 -3.96 -8.24 0.50
CA VAL A 103 -3.87 -9.03 1.73
C VAL A 103 -4.03 -8.13 2.94
N ARG A 104 -4.87 -8.55 3.87
CA ARG A 104 -4.95 -7.97 5.21
C ARG A 104 -4.01 -8.72 6.13
N TYR A 105 -3.06 -8.00 6.69
CA TYR A 105 -2.12 -8.48 7.69
C TYR A 105 -2.49 -7.93 9.07
N SER A 106 -2.30 -8.72 10.11
CA SER A 106 -2.24 -8.20 11.48
C SER A 106 -1.06 -7.23 11.63
N SER A 107 -1.02 -6.50 12.74
CA SER A 107 0.13 -5.64 13.08
C SER A 107 1.47 -6.39 13.19
N THR A 108 1.43 -7.71 13.38
CA THR A 108 2.59 -8.61 13.46
C THR A 108 2.95 -9.29 12.14
N GLY A 109 2.23 -9.01 11.05
CA GLY A 109 2.49 -9.61 9.74
C GLY A 109 1.85 -10.98 9.52
N THR A 110 0.89 -11.38 10.34
CA THR A 110 0.10 -12.60 10.10
C THR A 110 -0.96 -12.33 9.05
N VAL A 111 -1.09 -13.19 8.04
CA VAL A 111 -2.16 -13.09 7.04
C VAL A 111 -3.51 -13.38 7.70
N LEU A 112 -4.41 -12.38 7.68
CA LEU A 112 -5.77 -12.49 8.20
C LEU A 112 -6.78 -12.78 7.08
N GLN A 113 -6.55 -12.20 5.90
CA GLN A 113 -7.47 -12.35 4.77
C GLN A 113 -6.73 -12.10 3.45
N GLU A 114 -7.08 -12.88 2.43
CA GLU A 114 -6.66 -12.64 1.05
C GLU A 114 -7.87 -12.32 0.18
N ILE A 115 -7.76 -11.25 -0.60
CA ILE A 115 -8.78 -10.79 -1.53
C ILE A 115 -8.14 -10.86 -2.91
N GLN A 116 -8.47 -11.90 -3.66
CA GLN A 116 -7.83 -12.18 -4.96
C GLN A 116 -8.84 -12.54 -6.04
N TYR A 117 -9.87 -13.33 -5.71
CA TYR A 117 -10.83 -13.87 -6.66
C TYR A 117 -12.27 -13.52 -6.28
N ASP A 118 -13.14 -13.40 -7.28
CA ASP A 118 -14.58 -13.30 -7.08
C ASP A 118 -15.22 -14.68 -6.82
N SER A 119 -16.54 -14.70 -6.62
CA SER A 119 -17.30 -15.93 -6.39
C SER A 119 -17.31 -16.91 -7.59
N GLN A 120 -16.85 -16.48 -8.76
CA GLN A 120 -16.74 -17.24 -10.00
C GLN A 120 -15.28 -17.63 -10.28
N CYS A 121 -14.40 -17.48 -9.29
CA CYS A 121 -12.96 -17.75 -9.39
C CYS A 121 -12.24 -16.90 -10.45
N GLN A 122 -12.77 -15.72 -10.78
CA GLN A 122 -12.09 -14.78 -11.67
C GLN A 122 -11.22 -13.81 -10.87
N PRO A 123 -10.03 -13.45 -11.37
CA PRO A 123 -9.17 -12.47 -10.69
C PRO A 123 -9.88 -11.13 -10.50
N LEU A 124 -9.88 -10.62 -9.27
CA LEU A 124 -10.40 -9.30 -8.95
C LEU A 124 -9.49 -8.18 -9.48
N TYR A 125 -8.18 -8.46 -9.53
CA TYR A 125 -7.16 -7.49 -9.88
C TYR A 125 -6.21 -8.07 -10.94
N GLN A 126 -5.96 -7.30 -11.98
CA GLN A 126 -4.83 -7.46 -12.89
C GLN A 126 -3.57 -6.88 -12.24
N PHE A 127 -3.68 -5.68 -11.67
CA PHE A 127 -2.61 -5.04 -10.90
C PHE A 127 -3.23 -4.11 -9.86
N ALA A 128 -3.33 -4.56 -8.61
CA ALA A 128 -3.68 -3.71 -7.48
C ALA A 128 -2.49 -2.78 -7.18
N TRP A 129 -2.69 -1.47 -7.33
CA TRP A 129 -1.61 -0.47 -7.27
C TRP A 129 -1.64 0.31 -5.95
N TYR A 130 -2.60 1.21 -5.76
CA TYR A 130 -2.80 1.97 -4.52
C TYR A 130 -3.97 1.40 -3.74
N ILE A 131 -3.95 1.60 -2.44
CA ILE A 131 -5.01 1.17 -1.53
C ILE A 131 -5.19 2.20 -0.41
N ALA A 132 -6.44 2.44 -0.04
CA ALA A 132 -6.81 3.30 1.08
C ALA A 132 -8.09 2.77 1.74
N GLU A 133 -8.24 3.03 3.04
CA GLU A 133 -9.52 2.92 3.73
C GLU A 133 -10.11 4.32 3.92
N ASN A 134 -11.40 4.48 3.64
CA ASN A 134 -12.09 5.75 3.88
C ASN A 134 -12.75 5.78 5.28
N ALA A 135 -13.31 6.93 5.68
CA ALA A 135 -13.97 7.08 6.97
C ALA A 135 -15.23 6.18 7.16
N ASN A 136 -15.76 5.61 6.08
CA ASN A 136 -16.87 4.66 6.11
C ASN A 136 -16.41 3.20 6.21
N GLN A 137 -15.11 2.96 6.43
CA GLN A 137 -14.48 1.63 6.44
C GLN A 137 -14.56 0.90 5.09
N ASP A 138 -14.82 1.61 4.00
CA ASP A 138 -14.72 1.02 2.67
C ASP A 138 -13.26 1.03 2.23
N ILE A 139 -12.80 -0.12 1.73
CA ILE A 139 -11.50 -0.23 1.07
C ILE A 139 -11.65 0.22 -0.39
N ILE A 140 -10.75 1.12 -0.78
CA ILE A 140 -10.61 1.67 -2.12
C ILE A 140 -9.28 1.17 -2.67
N VAL A 141 -9.34 0.41 -3.76
CA VAL A 141 -8.15 -0.10 -4.45
C VAL A 141 -8.10 0.51 -5.85
N THR A 142 -6.95 1.05 -6.24
CA THR A 142 -6.73 1.47 -7.62
C THR A 142 -6.13 0.32 -8.43
N GLU A 143 -6.63 0.09 -9.63
CA GLU A 143 -6.10 -0.93 -10.52
C GLU A 143 -5.47 -0.33 -11.77
N TYR A 144 -4.33 -0.86 -12.19
CA TYR A 144 -3.74 -0.60 -13.50
C TYR A 144 -4.15 -1.71 -14.47
N LYS A 145 -4.85 -1.36 -15.55
CA LYS A 145 -5.19 -2.32 -16.63
C LYS A 145 -4.50 -1.93 -17.93
N LYS A 146 -3.74 -2.86 -18.50
CA LYS A 146 -3.20 -2.75 -19.86
C LYS A 146 -4.25 -3.02 -20.96
N ASN A 147 -5.39 -3.64 -20.65
CA ASN A 147 -6.45 -3.97 -21.64
C ASN A 147 -7.85 -3.96 -21.00
N VAL A 148 -8.85 -3.42 -21.71
CA VAL A 148 -10.20 -3.17 -21.19
C VAL A 148 -11.15 -4.34 -21.46
N VAL A 149 -11.56 -5.07 -20.40
CA VAL A 149 -12.86 -5.76 -20.32
C VAL A 149 -13.42 -5.57 -18.90
N VAL A 150 -14.73 -5.36 -18.79
CA VAL A 150 -15.43 -4.99 -17.55
C VAL A 150 -16.25 -6.15 -17.02
N ARG A 151 -15.98 -6.60 -15.78
CA ARG A 151 -16.92 -7.30 -14.89
C ARG A 151 -16.39 -7.22 -13.46
N ASN A 152 -17.02 -6.41 -12.62
CA ASN A 152 -17.08 -6.51 -11.15
C ASN A 152 -18.02 -5.43 -10.63
N ILE A 153 -18.49 -5.55 -9.38
CA ILE A 153 -19.42 -4.59 -8.74
C ILE A 153 -18.65 -3.29 -8.46
N ILE A 154 -18.56 -2.45 -9.47
CA ILE A 154 -17.94 -1.14 -9.42
C ILE A 154 -19.03 -0.14 -9.03
N ARG A 155 -18.87 0.55 -7.89
CA ARG A 155 -19.78 1.63 -7.51
C ARG A 155 -19.49 2.94 -8.23
N TYR A 156 -18.21 3.22 -8.50
CA TYR A 156 -17.78 4.42 -9.20
C TYR A 156 -16.62 4.06 -10.14
N THR A 157 -16.80 4.29 -11.43
CA THR A 157 -15.72 4.24 -12.43
C THR A 157 -15.41 5.67 -12.83
N TYR A 158 -14.15 6.09 -12.72
CA TYR A 158 -13.67 7.31 -13.34
C TYR A 158 -12.67 6.94 -14.44
N SER A 159 -13.09 7.00 -15.69
CA SER A 159 -12.20 6.80 -16.83
C SER A 159 -11.64 8.16 -17.27
N GLY A 160 -10.34 8.38 -17.07
CA GLY A 160 -9.63 9.49 -17.71
C GLY A 160 -9.55 9.27 -19.23
N THR A 161 -9.46 10.35 -20.01
CA THR A 161 -9.54 10.33 -21.48
C THR A 161 -8.21 10.02 -22.20
N GLU A 162 -7.24 9.40 -21.54
CA GLU A 162 -5.99 8.96 -22.19
C GLU A 162 -5.78 7.47 -21.90
N ASN A 163 -5.03 6.78 -22.77
CA ASN A 163 -4.91 5.33 -22.96
C ASN A 163 -4.60 4.43 -21.73
N ASP A 164 -4.62 4.97 -20.51
CA ASP A 164 -4.43 4.28 -19.24
C ASP A 164 -5.68 4.43 -18.34
N SER A 165 -6.43 3.34 -18.15
CA SER A 165 -7.60 3.36 -17.27
C SER A 165 -7.23 2.98 -15.83
N MET A 166 -7.26 3.95 -14.91
CA MET A 166 -7.28 3.67 -13.46
C MET A 166 -8.70 3.33 -13.02
N ARG A 167 -8.90 2.20 -12.34
CA ARG A 167 -10.19 1.84 -11.75
C ARG A 167 -10.16 1.96 -10.23
N PHE A 168 -11.23 2.45 -9.64
CA PHE A 168 -11.46 2.38 -8.19
C PHE A 168 -12.41 1.22 -7.91
N ILE A 169 -11.91 0.16 -7.28
CA ILE A 169 -12.76 -0.91 -6.78
C ILE A 169 -13.11 -0.53 -5.34
N ALA A 170 -14.40 -0.28 -5.08
CA ALA A 170 -14.88 0.13 -3.77
C ALA A 170 -15.86 -0.90 -3.20
N ARG A 171 -15.52 -1.31 -1.97
CA ARG A 171 -16.29 -2.08 -0.98
C ARG A 171 -15.98 -3.58 -0.88
N PHE A 172 -15.10 -3.88 0.07
CA PHE A 172 -15.20 -5.08 0.90
C PHE A 172 -15.38 -4.58 2.34
N SER A 173 -16.49 -4.95 3.00
CA SER A 173 -16.51 -4.85 4.47
C SER A 173 -15.66 -6.00 4.95
N ILE A 174 -14.50 -5.67 5.49
CA ILE A 174 -13.59 -6.64 6.12
C ILE A 174 -13.84 -6.72 7.65
N TYR A 175 -14.80 -5.92 8.13
CA TYR A 175 -15.33 -5.89 9.49
C TYR A 175 -16.77 -6.39 9.52
#